data_AF-A0A660VR21-F1
#
_entry.id   AF-A0A660VR21-F1
#
_cell.length_a   1.000
_cell.length_b   1.000
_cell.length_c   1.000
_cell.angle_alpha   90.00
_cell.angle_beta   90.00
_cell.angle_gamma   90.00
#
_symmetry.space_group_name_H-M   'P 1'
#
loop_
_entity.id
_entity.type
_entity.pdbx_description
1 polymer ?
#
loop_
_entity_poly.entity_id
_entity_poly.type
_entity_poly.pdbx_seq_one_letter_code
_entity_poly.pdbx_strand_id
1 'polypeptide(L)'
;MKTIKTILALTGLAVSIALVSSLNQTPVDTGAYSTLGHSLGPAQRDLRVFNNFTTNGANNNQTPNALFPGTQGAVMSIWKGMVEWGSVPWAGTGGGDPTQSVLGSGGANYDPKFEGEATTTGSIGQNIHSQIPGSSGGTLAFMQGGSFGWWVRYYQNWSWKDGPGSVGSGVDLQGVACHESGHAIGLGHSNTGSATMFPSVSGSGQAQRSIATDDKNGVKAVYGTKNANKPEITGLSGSLQTGQTITLTGVNFSTTSNNEVWFTKLNSNGVPVKLTNLMATGGGTSIDVVVPGGIQDGDVMVRNRDLSSHGSVSNSWPFDLNAGGALVPFITGISPSAGASGGWTEVTVTGLNFTGVFSVQFGGNDAKGFSVDNSSQITALTPPGSLFTQVDVRIESSDGIGLLPGAFIYSVTPAPSINDVSPSSGLVTGGTSVTITGSSVVGVTDVTFGGVSGTNLEITSATSLTVDTPPGSGSVDVRASGNGSSTIVAGFTYTGGGPAGAFVNIGPGVSGQFGEPAYTGSGDLTPGSLTGYSTNVSNAIPLNTGFLFLGVVENPVSFKGGLLYPFPIAGTITLNMDGTGSATLPHTIPAGQGFAGLDIIAQWWFADAQAIHGASGSNGLRLEIP
;
A
#
# COMPACT_ATOMS: atom_id res chain seq x y z
N MET A 1 -69.87 4.70 33.30
CA MET A 1 -70.34 4.59 34.71
C MET A 1 -70.16 5.95 35.40
N LYS A 2 -70.69 6.10 36.64
CA LYS A 2 -70.61 7.27 37.55
C LYS A 2 -69.28 8.05 37.45
N THR A 3 -69.22 9.37 37.23
CA THR A 3 -69.69 10.55 38.02
C THR A 3 -68.71 11.02 39.11
N ILE A 4 -67.79 11.90 38.72
CA ILE A 4 -66.86 12.78 39.49
C ILE A 4 -66.58 13.98 38.55
N LYS A 5 -66.70 15.29 38.83
CA LYS A 5 -67.11 16.13 39.99
C LYS A 5 -66.22 16.11 41.25
N THR A 6 -65.65 17.22 41.76
CA THR A 6 -65.55 18.66 41.35
C THR A 6 -64.40 19.31 42.18
N ILE A 7 -64.10 20.63 42.02
CA ILE A 7 -63.29 21.51 42.92
C ILE A 7 -61.76 21.39 42.66
N LEU A 8 -60.93 22.44 42.53
CA LEU A 8 -60.98 23.93 42.70
C LEU A 8 -60.29 24.55 41.43
N ALA A 9 -60.74 25.62 40.74
CA ALA A 9 -60.58 27.05 41.04
C ALA A 9 -59.21 27.45 41.65
N LEU A 10 -58.50 28.54 41.32
CA LEU A 10 -58.57 29.62 40.30
C LEU A 10 -57.10 30.13 40.22
N THR A 11 -56.41 30.41 39.10
CA THR A 11 -56.57 31.40 38.01
C THR A 11 -55.58 31.00 36.87
N GLY A 12 -55.58 31.53 35.65
CA GLY A 12 -56.39 32.58 35.03
C GLY A 12 -55.65 33.29 33.89
N LEU A 13 -55.42 32.61 32.76
CA LEU A 13 -55.06 33.25 31.49
C LEU A 13 -55.67 32.46 30.32
N ALA A 14 -56.23 33.15 29.33
CA ALA A 14 -56.96 32.51 28.24
C ALA A 14 -56.05 32.23 27.03
N VAL A 15 -55.98 30.96 26.63
CA VAL A 15 -55.62 30.55 25.26
C VAL A 15 -56.72 29.62 24.77
N SER A 16 -57.46 30.06 23.75
CA SER A 16 -58.60 29.32 23.21
C SER A 16 -58.12 28.15 22.35
N ILE A 17 -57.98 26.97 22.96
CA ILE A 17 -57.75 25.71 22.25
C ILE A 17 -59.04 25.35 21.49
N ALA A 18 -59.03 25.58 20.18
CA ALA A 18 -59.99 24.98 19.26
C ALA A 18 -59.41 23.66 18.73
N LEU A 19 -59.90 22.52 19.24
CA LEU A 19 -59.70 21.24 18.56
C LEU A 19 -60.46 21.29 17.22
N VAL A 20 -59.73 21.31 16.11
CA VAL A 20 -60.28 20.89 14.82
C VAL A 20 -59.83 19.44 14.60
N SER A 21 -60.77 18.51 14.68
CA SER A 21 -60.53 17.10 14.42
C SER A 21 -60.13 16.87 12.95
N SER A 22 -59.26 15.90 12.74
CA SER A 22 -58.79 15.42 11.43
C SER A 22 -59.92 15.24 10.41
N LEU A 23 -59.88 16.04 9.34
CA LEU A 23 -60.61 15.82 8.09
C LEU A 23 -59.76 16.36 6.93
N ASN A 24 -59.54 15.52 5.91
CA ASN A 24 -58.90 15.75 4.61
C ASN A 24 -58.17 17.09 4.40
N GLN A 25 -56.83 17.09 4.50
CA GLN A 25 -56.02 18.17 3.91
C GLN A 25 -56.02 18.03 2.39
N THR A 26 -56.84 18.82 1.70
CA THR A 26 -56.67 19.09 0.27
C THR A 26 -55.43 19.98 0.04
N PRO A 27 -54.75 19.89 -1.12
CA PRO A 27 -53.64 20.79 -1.44
C PRO A 27 -54.03 22.26 -1.29
N VAL A 28 -53.09 23.08 -0.79
CA VAL A 28 -53.24 24.54 -0.77
C VAL A 28 -52.79 25.07 -2.13
N ASP A 29 -53.67 24.96 -3.12
CA ASP A 29 -53.46 25.55 -4.45
C ASP A 29 -53.46 27.07 -4.36
N THR A 30 -52.27 27.64 -4.15
CA THR A 30 -51.97 28.92 -4.80
C THR A 30 -51.76 28.59 -6.29
N GLY A 31 -52.41 29.32 -7.21
CA GLY A 31 -52.52 28.89 -8.61
C GLY A 31 -51.21 28.72 -9.41
N ALA A 32 -50.05 28.93 -8.79
CA ALA A 32 -48.72 28.72 -9.35
C ALA A 32 -48.04 27.42 -8.88
N TYR A 33 -48.32 26.88 -7.69
CA TYR A 33 -47.71 25.62 -7.20
C TYR A 33 -48.60 24.89 -6.19
N SER A 34 -48.43 23.57 -6.10
CA SER A 34 -49.08 22.70 -5.11
C SER A 34 -48.03 21.98 -4.22
N THR A 35 -48.45 21.45 -3.07
CA THR A 35 -47.57 20.68 -2.16
C THR A 35 -48.21 19.35 -1.74
N LEU A 36 -47.37 18.36 -1.45
CA LEU A 36 -47.75 16.99 -1.08
C LEU A 36 -47.84 16.78 0.45
N GLY A 37 -47.95 17.87 1.22
CA GLY A 37 -48.17 17.84 2.68
C GLY A 37 -47.02 17.28 3.54
N HIS A 38 -45.85 16.99 2.96
CA HIS A 38 -44.71 16.41 3.66
C HIS A 38 -43.40 17.18 3.41
N SER A 39 -42.38 16.93 4.24
CA SER A 39 -41.03 17.50 4.07
C SER A 39 -39.95 16.52 4.56
N LEU A 40 -38.71 16.70 4.10
CA LEU A 40 -37.55 15.90 4.50
C LEU A 40 -36.75 16.58 5.62
N GLY A 41 -36.63 15.91 6.77
CA GLY A 41 -35.78 16.35 7.87
C GLY A 41 -34.28 16.28 7.53
N PRO A 42 -33.40 16.97 8.29
CA PRO A 42 -31.96 17.07 8.02
C PRO A 42 -31.22 15.76 7.71
N ALA A 43 -31.65 14.63 8.27
CA ALA A 43 -31.01 13.32 8.10
C ALA A 43 -31.63 12.44 7.00
N GLN A 44 -32.49 13.02 6.14
CA GLN A 44 -33.29 12.32 5.12
C GLN A 44 -33.15 12.96 3.73
N ARG A 45 -32.11 13.79 3.56
CA ARG A 45 -31.79 14.56 2.36
C ARG A 45 -30.63 13.95 1.58
N ASP A 46 -30.20 12.75 1.97
CA ASP A 46 -29.27 11.95 1.19
C ASP A 46 -29.89 11.58 -0.16
N LEU A 47 -29.03 11.32 -1.14
CA LEU A 47 -29.42 10.89 -2.46
C LEU A 47 -28.36 10.00 -3.07
N ARG A 48 -28.79 8.89 -3.68
CA ARG A 48 -27.91 7.95 -4.36
C ARG A 48 -28.46 7.55 -5.72
N VAL A 49 -27.57 7.10 -6.60
CA VAL A 49 -27.92 6.62 -7.95
C VAL A 49 -27.46 5.18 -8.10
N PHE A 50 -28.34 4.28 -8.49
CA PHE A 50 -27.93 2.98 -9.02
C PHE A 50 -27.82 3.11 -10.54
N ASN A 51 -26.60 3.20 -11.09
CA ASN A 51 -26.41 3.46 -12.52
C ASN A 51 -26.66 2.21 -13.38
N ASN A 52 -27.92 1.82 -13.52
CA ASN A 52 -28.38 0.78 -14.43
C ASN A 52 -29.00 1.36 -15.73
N PHE A 53 -28.59 2.57 -16.14
CA PHE A 53 -29.08 3.21 -17.35
C PHE A 53 -28.39 2.62 -18.59
N THR A 54 -29.02 1.63 -19.23
CA THR A 54 -28.39 0.83 -20.30
C THR A 54 -28.43 1.47 -21.69
N THR A 55 -29.03 2.65 -21.85
CA THR A 55 -29.17 3.30 -23.15
C THR A 55 -27.90 4.09 -23.49
N ASN A 56 -27.35 3.94 -24.70
CA ASN A 56 -26.10 4.60 -25.12
C ASN A 56 -26.08 6.13 -24.95
N GLY A 57 -27.26 6.78 -24.84
CA GLY A 57 -27.36 8.21 -24.57
C GLY A 57 -27.23 8.60 -23.09
N ALA A 58 -27.44 7.70 -22.14
CA ALA A 58 -27.45 8.02 -20.71
C ALA A 58 -26.08 7.92 -20.02
N ASN A 59 -25.05 7.45 -20.72
CA ASN A 59 -23.66 7.39 -20.23
C ASN A 59 -22.66 7.72 -21.36
N ASN A 60 -22.99 8.73 -22.19
CA ASN A 60 -22.12 9.27 -23.24
C ASN A 60 -21.27 10.45 -22.77
N ASN A 61 -21.71 11.20 -21.76
CA ASN A 61 -20.92 12.27 -21.17
C ASN A 61 -19.87 11.72 -20.20
N GLN A 62 -18.71 11.43 -20.77
CA GLN A 62 -17.51 10.95 -20.08
C GLN A 62 -16.54 12.08 -19.71
N THR A 63 -17.01 13.34 -19.69
CA THR A 63 -16.18 14.51 -19.34
C THR A 63 -16.18 14.70 -17.83
N PRO A 64 -15.04 14.53 -17.12
CA PRO A 64 -14.98 14.76 -15.68
C PRO A 64 -15.27 16.22 -15.33
N ASN A 65 -15.80 16.47 -14.12
CA ASN A 65 -16.08 17.83 -13.66
C ASN A 65 -15.67 18.01 -12.19
N ALA A 66 -14.84 19.01 -11.91
CA ALA A 66 -14.31 19.26 -10.56
C ALA A 66 -15.37 19.65 -9.51
N LEU A 67 -16.60 20.00 -9.92
CA LEU A 67 -17.72 20.27 -9.01
C LEU A 67 -18.68 19.07 -8.85
N PHE A 68 -18.37 17.95 -9.52
CA PHE A 68 -19.11 16.68 -9.48
C PHE A 68 -18.12 15.48 -9.49
N PRO A 69 -17.11 15.47 -8.58
CA PRO A 69 -16.01 14.51 -8.59
C PRO A 69 -16.46 13.05 -8.52
N GLY A 70 -15.60 12.15 -9.01
CA GLY A 70 -15.88 10.71 -9.11
C GLY A 70 -17.02 10.30 -10.06
N THR A 71 -17.82 11.23 -10.59
CA THR A 71 -19.05 10.90 -11.35
C THR A 71 -19.03 11.32 -12.82
N GLN A 72 -19.71 10.53 -13.64
CA GLN A 72 -19.90 10.75 -15.08
C GLN A 72 -21.32 10.32 -15.48
N GLY A 73 -21.71 10.59 -16.73
CA GLY A 73 -22.97 10.12 -17.32
C GLY A 73 -24.20 10.38 -16.45
N ALA A 74 -25.08 9.39 -16.37
CA ALA A 74 -26.36 9.48 -15.67
C ALA A 74 -26.25 9.91 -14.20
N VAL A 75 -25.19 9.50 -13.51
CA VAL A 75 -24.96 9.82 -12.09
C VAL A 75 -24.74 11.32 -11.93
N MET A 76 -23.87 11.90 -12.76
CA MET A 76 -23.64 13.34 -12.79
C MET A 76 -24.89 14.11 -13.27
N SER A 77 -25.66 13.59 -14.23
CA SER A 77 -26.93 14.21 -14.67
C SER A 77 -27.91 14.34 -13.51
N ILE A 78 -28.09 13.25 -12.77
CA ILE A 78 -29.03 13.18 -11.67
C ILE A 78 -28.56 14.12 -10.56
N TRP A 79 -27.32 14.02 -10.10
CA TRP A 79 -26.74 14.93 -9.08
C TRP A 79 -26.88 16.41 -9.47
N LYS A 80 -26.67 16.78 -10.74
CA LYS A 80 -26.91 18.15 -11.24
C LYS A 80 -28.36 18.59 -11.14
N GLY A 81 -29.33 17.73 -11.44
CA GLY A 81 -30.75 18.03 -11.24
C GLY A 81 -31.14 18.17 -9.75
N MET A 82 -30.32 17.68 -8.82
CA MET A 82 -30.62 17.75 -7.38
C MET A 82 -30.17 19.05 -6.75
N VAL A 83 -28.92 19.46 -7.03
CA VAL A 83 -28.31 20.62 -6.38
C VAL A 83 -29.11 21.91 -6.63
N GLU A 84 -29.90 21.95 -7.69
CA GLU A 84 -30.84 23.03 -8.05
C GLU A 84 -31.81 23.43 -6.94
N TRP A 85 -32.31 22.44 -6.18
CA TRP A 85 -33.19 22.67 -5.04
C TRP A 85 -32.49 23.25 -3.81
N GLY A 86 -31.16 23.41 -3.87
CA GLY A 86 -30.31 23.95 -2.82
C GLY A 86 -30.64 25.38 -2.38
N SER A 87 -30.10 25.77 -1.23
CA SER A 87 -30.40 27.05 -0.59
C SER A 87 -29.58 28.22 -1.13
N VAL A 88 -28.40 27.92 -1.69
CA VAL A 88 -27.41 28.85 -2.25
C VAL A 88 -26.66 28.18 -3.41
N PRO A 89 -26.05 28.98 -4.32
CA PRO A 89 -25.42 28.44 -5.52
C PRO A 89 -24.39 27.34 -5.26
N TRP A 90 -24.37 26.33 -6.14
CA TRP A 90 -23.53 25.14 -5.99
C TRP A 90 -22.05 25.49 -5.82
N ALA A 91 -21.39 24.89 -4.82
CA ALA A 91 -20.01 25.21 -4.46
C ALA A 91 -19.72 26.73 -4.32
N GLY A 92 -20.70 27.50 -3.82
CA GLY A 92 -20.63 28.96 -3.67
C GLY A 92 -20.61 29.77 -4.99
N THR A 93 -20.54 29.09 -6.15
CA THR A 93 -20.37 29.72 -7.47
C THR A 93 -21.55 29.52 -8.40
N GLY A 94 -22.33 28.46 -8.22
CA GLY A 94 -23.39 28.04 -9.14
C GLY A 94 -22.89 27.42 -10.44
N GLY A 95 -21.59 27.17 -10.57
CA GLY A 95 -20.98 26.59 -11.76
C GLY A 95 -21.16 25.07 -11.88
N GLY A 96 -20.81 24.53 -13.04
CA GLY A 96 -20.75 23.08 -13.30
C GLY A 96 -21.68 22.59 -14.42
N ASP A 97 -22.62 23.41 -14.87
CA ASP A 97 -23.45 23.19 -16.06
C ASP A 97 -23.18 24.31 -17.10
N PRO A 98 -22.60 24.03 -18.27
CA PRO A 98 -22.34 25.04 -19.30
C PRO A 98 -23.61 25.65 -19.92
N THR A 99 -24.80 25.13 -19.61
CA THR A 99 -26.09 25.70 -20.04
C THR A 99 -26.77 26.57 -18.99
N GLN A 100 -26.18 26.69 -17.78
CA GLN A 100 -26.77 27.44 -16.67
C GLN A 100 -25.71 28.20 -15.86
N SER A 101 -25.97 29.45 -15.51
CA SER A 101 -25.03 30.27 -14.76
C SER A 101 -25.14 30.14 -13.23
N VAL A 102 -26.24 29.58 -12.70
CA VAL A 102 -26.50 29.51 -11.24
C VAL A 102 -27.26 28.24 -10.84
N LEU A 103 -26.57 27.10 -10.83
CA LEU A 103 -27.06 25.88 -10.17
C LEU A 103 -27.35 26.16 -8.70
N GLY A 104 -28.50 25.73 -8.18
CA GLY A 104 -28.77 25.70 -6.72
C GLY A 104 -29.38 26.96 -6.10
N SER A 105 -30.15 27.72 -6.88
CA SER A 105 -30.76 28.98 -6.43
C SER A 105 -32.17 28.84 -5.84
N GLY A 106 -32.49 27.70 -5.19
CA GLY A 106 -33.78 27.41 -4.55
C GLY A 106 -34.15 28.40 -3.45
N GLY A 107 -33.20 28.78 -2.59
CA GLY A 107 -33.38 29.84 -1.60
C GLY A 107 -34.32 29.51 -0.44
N ALA A 108 -34.56 28.22 -0.19
CA ALA A 108 -35.28 27.70 0.98
C ALA A 108 -34.29 27.15 2.03
N ASN A 109 -34.78 26.64 3.17
CA ASN A 109 -33.94 25.87 4.10
C ASN A 109 -33.76 24.41 3.66
N TYR A 110 -33.55 24.17 2.37
CA TYR A 110 -33.32 22.85 1.79
C TYR A 110 -32.01 22.80 1.02
N ASP A 111 -31.26 21.73 1.23
CA ASP A 111 -30.05 21.37 0.47
C ASP A 111 -29.98 19.84 0.45
N PRO A 112 -29.78 19.21 -0.73
CA PRO A 112 -29.57 17.78 -0.84
C PRO A 112 -28.11 17.43 -0.49
N LYS A 113 -27.88 16.16 -0.15
CA LYS A 113 -26.53 15.58 -0.06
C LYS A 113 -26.41 14.39 -0.98
N PHE A 114 -25.52 14.45 -1.96
CA PHE A 114 -25.14 13.29 -2.74
C PHE A 114 -24.31 12.33 -1.88
N GLU A 115 -24.75 11.07 -1.84
CA GLU A 115 -24.09 9.98 -1.11
C GLU A 115 -23.41 8.98 -2.06
N GLY A 116 -23.23 9.33 -3.34
CA GLY A 116 -22.55 8.47 -4.32
C GLY A 116 -23.48 7.45 -4.98
N GLU A 117 -22.87 6.43 -5.59
CA GLU A 117 -23.63 5.34 -6.19
C GLU A 117 -24.15 4.34 -5.15
N ALA A 118 -25.36 3.83 -5.40
CA ALA A 118 -25.94 2.72 -4.66
C ALA A 118 -25.54 1.38 -5.28
N THR A 119 -25.53 0.31 -4.49
CA THR A 119 -25.21 -1.05 -4.96
C THR A 119 -26.43 -1.86 -5.42
N THR A 120 -27.64 -1.32 -5.26
CA THR A 120 -28.91 -1.94 -5.70
C THR A 120 -29.89 -0.85 -6.16
N THR A 121 -30.93 -1.24 -6.92
CA THR A 121 -32.03 -0.34 -7.31
C THR A 121 -32.76 0.28 -6.11
N GLY A 122 -32.71 -0.35 -4.93
CA GLY A 122 -33.33 0.14 -3.70
C GLY A 122 -34.87 0.08 -3.65
N SER A 123 -35.43 0.60 -2.56
CA SER A 123 -36.86 0.66 -2.24
C SER A 123 -37.30 2.04 -1.72
N ILE A 124 -38.61 2.23 -1.50
CA ILE A 124 -39.17 3.44 -0.87
C ILE A 124 -38.48 3.67 0.48
N GLY A 125 -38.05 4.91 0.74
CA GLY A 125 -37.34 5.29 1.98
C GLY A 125 -35.82 5.13 1.91
N GLN A 126 -35.27 4.76 0.75
CA GLN A 126 -33.82 4.63 0.56
C GLN A 126 -33.19 5.73 -0.29
N ASN A 127 -33.99 6.65 -0.85
CA ASN A 127 -33.52 7.84 -1.56
C ASN A 127 -32.62 7.51 -2.78
N ILE A 128 -33.04 6.49 -3.54
CA ILE A 128 -32.30 5.96 -4.70
C ILE A 128 -33.04 6.26 -6.01
N HIS A 129 -32.29 6.78 -6.99
CA HIS A 129 -32.66 6.84 -8.39
C HIS A 129 -32.23 5.55 -9.10
N SER A 130 -33.11 4.92 -9.88
CA SER A 130 -32.72 3.85 -10.81
C SER A 130 -33.64 3.73 -12.03
N GLN A 131 -33.11 3.17 -13.11
CA GLN A 131 -33.91 2.72 -14.25
C GLN A 131 -34.69 1.44 -13.89
N ILE A 132 -35.84 1.22 -14.53
CA ILE A 132 -36.64 -0.01 -14.49
C ILE A 132 -37.04 -0.45 -15.91
N PRO A 133 -37.18 -1.77 -16.17
CA PRO A 133 -37.55 -2.26 -17.50
C PRO A 133 -38.92 -1.80 -17.99
N GLY A 134 -39.05 -1.64 -19.31
CA GLY A 134 -40.34 -1.44 -19.98
C GLY A 134 -40.74 0.03 -20.20
N SER A 135 -42.04 0.25 -20.37
CA SER A 135 -42.67 1.53 -20.73
C SER A 135 -44.05 1.69 -20.11
N SER A 136 -44.51 2.94 -20.06
CA SER A 136 -45.71 3.41 -19.36
C SER A 136 -46.82 3.98 -20.26
N GLY A 137 -46.56 4.15 -21.56
CA GLY A 137 -47.45 4.83 -22.50
C GLY A 137 -47.36 6.37 -22.48
N GLY A 138 -46.53 6.98 -21.62
CA GLY A 138 -46.29 8.44 -21.64
C GLY A 138 -45.44 8.98 -20.49
N THR A 139 -45.49 8.33 -19.32
CA THR A 139 -44.69 8.68 -18.14
C THR A 139 -43.19 8.41 -18.37
N LEU A 140 -42.34 9.42 -18.19
CA LEU A 140 -40.88 9.30 -18.35
C LEU A 140 -40.25 8.59 -17.14
N ALA A 141 -40.52 9.14 -15.96
CA ALA A 141 -40.12 8.62 -14.67
C ALA A 141 -41.26 8.81 -13.64
N PHE A 142 -41.08 8.33 -12.41
CA PHE A 142 -41.92 8.71 -11.28
C PHE A 142 -41.18 8.61 -9.94
N MET A 143 -41.44 9.57 -9.07
CA MET A 143 -41.18 9.53 -7.63
C MET A 143 -42.28 8.73 -6.91
N GLN A 144 -41.90 8.04 -5.84
CA GLN A 144 -42.84 7.58 -4.81
C GLN A 144 -42.17 7.59 -3.43
N GLY A 145 -42.88 8.08 -2.41
CA GLY A 145 -42.31 8.25 -1.07
C GLY A 145 -43.13 9.17 -0.17
N GLY A 146 -42.46 9.78 0.80
CA GLY A 146 -43.04 10.77 1.71
C GLY A 146 -42.02 11.28 2.74
N SER A 147 -42.50 11.70 3.91
CA SER A 147 -41.68 12.23 5.02
C SER A 147 -40.66 11.26 5.62
N PHE A 148 -40.57 10.03 5.13
CA PHE A 148 -39.61 9.00 5.56
C PHE A 148 -38.59 8.63 4.48
N GLY A 149 -38.54 9.40 3.39
CA GLY A 149 -37.73 9.13 2.21
C GLY A 149 -38.55 8.56 1.06
N TRP A 150 -37.86 8.24 -0.03
CA TRP A 150 -38.45 8.09 -1.36
C TRP A 150 -37.63 7.14 -2.25
N TRP A 151 -38.11 6.92 -3.47
CA TRP A 151 -37.33 6.38 -4.60
C TRP A 151 -37.78 7.06 -5.90
N VAL A 152 -36.93 7.08 -6.93
CA VAL A 152 -37.29 7.58 -8.27
C VAL A 152 -36.99 6.52 -9.31
N ARG A 153 -37.96 6.29 -10.22
CA ARG A 153 -37.95 5.21 -11.21
C ARG A 153 -38.09 5.74 -12.63
N TYR A 154 -37.08 5.47 -13.46
CA TYR A 154 -37.03 5.88 -14.87
C TYR A 154 -37.38 4.70 -15.79
N TYR A 155 -38.31 4.86 -16.72
CA TYR A 155 -38.65 3.78 -17.67
C TYR A 155 -37.55 3.59 -18.72
N GLN A 156 -37.10 2.36 -18.92
CA GLN A 156 -35.96 2.01 -19.79
C GLN A 156 -36.18 2.35 -21.28
N ASN A 157 -37.42 2.30 -21.77
CA ASN A 157 -37.73 2.42 -23.20
C ASN A 157 -37.62 3.86 -23.76
N TRP A 158 -37.17 4.85 -22.98
CA TRP A 158 -36.95 6.22 -23.44
C TRP A 158 -35.50 6.44 -23.90
N SER A 159 -35.32 7.32 -24.91
CA SER A 159 -34.01 7.73 -25.44
C SER A 159 -33.33 8.73 -24.50
N TRP A 160 -32.97 8.28 -23.30
CA TRP A 160 -32.32 9.08 -22.26
C TRP A 160 -31.00 9.71 -22.74
N LYS A 161 -30.75 10.94 -22.28
CA LYS A 161 -29.55 11.74 -22.53
C LYS A 161 -29.08 12.39 -21.25
N ASP A 162 -27.79 12.26 -20.97
CA ASP A 162 -27.15 12.65 -19.71
C ASP A 162 -26.73 14.13 -19.59
N GLY A 163 -26.76 14.89 -20.68
CA GLY A 163 -26.37 16.31 -20.65
C GLY A 163 -24.92 16.50 -20.17
N PRO A 164 -24.53 17.69 -19.68
CA PRO A 164 -25.27 18.94 -19.74
C PRO A 164 -25.21 19.58 -21.15
N GLY A 165 -24.61 18.91 -22.15
CA GLY A 165 -24.72 19.34 -23.55
C GLY A 165 -26.16 19.40 -24.07
N SER A 166 -26.33 19.82 -25.33
CA SER A 166 -27.63 19.70 -26.00
C SER A 166 -27.96 18.24 -26.25
N VAL A 167 -29.17 17.83 -25.85
CA VAL A 167 -29.63 16.44 -25.92
C VAL A 167 -30.32 16.07 -27.24
N GLY A 168 -30.50 17.04 -28.14
CA GLY A 168 -31.16 16.85 -29.44
C GLY A 168 -32.61 16.36 -29.27
N SER A 169 -32.92 15.25 -29.93
CA SER A 169 -34.24 14.58 -29.89
C SER A 169 -34.39 13.52 -28.79
N GLY A 170 -33.42 13.40 -27.88
CA GLY A 170 -33.53 12.55 -26.69
C GLY A 170 -34.19 13.25 -25.50
N VAL A 171 -34.42 12.48 -24.43
CA VAL A 171 -35.00 12.96 -23.17
C VAL A 171 -33.88 13.36 -22.20
N ASP A 172 -33.91 14.59 -21.71
CA ASP A 172 -32.91 15.13 -20.79
C ASP A 172 -33.05 14.52 -19.38
N LEU A 173 -32.10 13.67 -19.01
CA LEU A 173 -32.10 12.99 -17.71
C LEU A 173 -31.89 13.97 -16.55
N GLN A 174 -31.12 15.05 -16.76
CA GLN A 174 -30.91 16.10 -15.74
C GLN A 174 -32.22 16.85 -15.42
N GLY A 175 -32.94 17.34 -16.45
CA GLY A 175 -34.22 18.03 -16.29
C GLY A 175 -35.31 17.14 -15.69
N VAL A 176 -35.42 15.88 -16.13
CA VAL A 176 -36.37 14.93 -15.51
C VAL A 176 -35.96 14.57 -14.08
N ALA A 177 -34.67 14.42 -13.78
CA ALA A 177 -34.23 14.20 -12.40
C ALA A 177 -34.53 15.40 -11.49
N CYS A 178 -34.42 16.64 -11.99
CA CYS A 178 -34.81 17.86 -11.29
C CYS A 178 -36.31 17.90 -10.96
N HIS A 179 -37.16 17.48 -11.91
CA HIS A 179 -38.60 17.33 -11.70
C HIS A 179 -38.94 16.28 -10.62
N GLU A 180 -38.43 15.05 -10.75
CA GLU A 180 -38.76 13.97 -9.82
C GLU A 180 -38.27 14.23 -8.39
N SER A 181 -37.23 15.04 -8.21
CA SER A 181 -36.79 15.45 -6.88
C SER A 181 -37.61 16.60 -6.28
N GLY A 182 -38.26 17.43 -7.08
CA GLY A 182 -39.29 18.33 -6.58
C GLY A 182 -40.42 17.57 -5.89
N HIS A 183 -40.84 16.43 -6.46
CA HIS A 183 -41.74 15.49 -5.77
C HIS A 183 -41.09 14.89 -4.51
N ALA A 184 -39.83 14.46 -4.58
CA ALA A 184 -39.10 13.88 -3.45
C ALA A 184 -39.02 14.82 -2.23
N ILE A 185 -38.93 16.13 -2.47
CA ILE A 185 -38.89 17.16 -1.42
C ILE A 185 -40.28 17.69 -1.03
N GLY A 186 -41.38 17.14 -1.57
CA GLY A 186 -42.75 17.42 -1.13
C GLY A 186 -43.55 18.41 -1.99
N LEU A 187 -43.11 18.72 -3.22
CA LEU A 187 -43.88 19.53 -4.18
C LEU A 187 -44.83 18.67 -5.00
N GLY A 188 -46.03 19.18 -5.25
CA GLY A 188 -46.91 18.63 -6.28
C GLY A 188 -46.57 19.22 -7.64
N HIS A 189 -47.44 18.99 -8.62
CA HIS A 189 -47.30 19.62 -9.94
C HIS A 189 -47.56 21.13 -9.88
N SER A 190 -46.89 21.88 -10.74
CA SER A 190 -47.17 23.29 -11.05
C SER A 190 -48.15 23.41 -12.22
N ASN A 191 -48.99 24.44 -12.19
CA ASN A 191 -49.84 24.83 -13.33
C ASN A 191 -49.13 25.80 -14.30
N THR A 192 -47.93 26.27 -13.95
CA THR A 192 -47.12 27.16 -14.78
C THR A 192 -46.41 26.37 -15.86
N GLY A 193 -46.75 26.59 -17.14
CA GLY A 193 -46.20 25.84 -18.29
C GLY A 193 -44.68 25.92 -18.53
N SER A 194 -43.96 26.72 -17.74
CA SER A 194 -42.50 26.89 -17.78
C SER A 194 -41.80 26.45 -16.48
N ALA A 195 -42.52 25.84 -15.54
CA ALA A 195 -41.94 25.35 -14.29
C ALA A 195 -41.24 24.01 -14.47
N THR A 196 -40.24 23.72 -13.65
CA THR A 196 -39.67 22.37 -13.52
C THR A 196 -40.77 21.40 -13.13
N MET A 197 -41.65 21.76 -12.17
CA MET A 197 -42.75 20.89 -11.71
C MET A 197 -43.99 20.85 -12.62
N PHE A 198 -43.93 21.39 -13.85
CA PHE A 198 -45.03 21.24 -14.80
C PHE A 198 -45.21 19.75 -15.20
N PRO A 199 -46.44 19.18 -15.21
CA PRO A 199 -46.69 17.73 -15.31
C PRO A 199 -46.41 17.10 -16.70
N SER A 200 -45.87 17.85 -17.65
CA SER A 200 -45.48 17.28 -18.94
C SER A 200 -44.25 17.97 -19.51
N VAL A 201 -43.39 17.18 -20.16
CA VAL A 201 -42.12 17.63 -20.71
C VAL A 201 -42.33 18.21 -22.10
N SER A 202 -41.89 19.46 -22.31
CA SER A 202 -41.89 20.08 -23.63
C SER A 202 -40.52 19.91 -24.31
N GLY A 203 -40.54 19.61 -25.61
CA GLY A 203 -39.33 19.30 -26.38
C GLY A 203 -38.57 18.11 -25.80
N SER A 204 -37.34 18.35 -25.35
CA SER A 204 -36.46 17.34 -24.75
C SER A 204 -36.42 17.35 -23.21
N GLY A 205 -37.05 18.35 -22.55
CA GLY A 205 -36.93 18.55 -21.10
C GLY A 205 -35.69 19.31 -20.63
N GLN A 206 -34.79 19.69 -21.54
CA GLN A 206 -33.59 20.49 -21.22
C GLN A 206 -33.89 21.83 -20.52
N ALA A 207 -35.12 22.36 -20.64
CA ALA A 207 -35.56 23.57 -19.93
C ALA A 207 -35.85 23.35 -18.43
N GLN A 208 -36.13 22.11 -17.99
CA GLN A 208 -36.49 21.79 -16.60
C GLN A 208 -35.28 21.65 -15.67
N ARG A 209 -34.06 21.80 -16.20
CA ARG A 209 -32.82 21.80 -15.39
C ARG A 209 -32.87 22.94 -14.37
N SER A 210 -33.17 24.16 -14.82
CA SER A 210 -33.37 25.33 -13.95
C SER A 210 -34.74 25.30 -13.26
N ILE A 211 -34.79 25.31 -11.93
CA ILE A 211 -36.05 25.52 -11.20
C ILE A 211 -36.58 26.96 -11.36
N ALA A 212 -37.88 27.10 -11.63
CA ALA A 212 -38.54 28.37 -11.91
C ALA A 212 -38.92 29.15 -10.64
N THR A 213 -39.44 30.37 -10.80
CA THR A 213 -39.78 31.26 -9.68
C THR A 213 -40.91 30.72 -8.80
N ASP A 214 -41.87 30.01 -9.38
CA ASP A 214 -42.96 29.33 -8.66
C ASP A 214 -42.49 28.05 -7.97
N ASP A 215 -41.64 27.24 -8.61
CA ASP A 215 -40.95 26.11 -7.96
C ASP A 215 -40.17 26.59 -6.71
N LYS A 216 -39.43 27.69 -6.87
CA LYS A 216 -38.70 28.41 -5.80
C LYS A 216 -39.61 28.96 -4.71
N ASN A 217 -40.90 29.16 -4.98
CA ASN A 217 -41.87 29.56 -3.95
C ASN A 217 -42.48 28.33 -3.27
N GLY A 218 -42.71 27.25 -4.01
CA GLY A 218 -43.16 25.96 -3.47
C GLY A 218 -42.17 25.37 -2.47
N VAL A 219 -40.87 25.29 -2.81
CA VAL A 219 -39.86 24.76 -1.88
C VAL A 219 -39.70 25.64 -0.63
N LYS A 220 -39.92 26.96 -0.75
CA LYS A 220 -39.99 27.87 0.41
C LYS A 220 -41.28 27.72 1.23
N ALA A 221 -42.38 27.25 0.64
CA ALA A 221 -43.59 26.92 1.39
C ALA A 221 -43.42 25.63 2.21
N VAL A 222 -42.65 24.65 1.72
CA VAL A 222 -42.38 23.39 2.42
C VAL A 222 -41.29 23.53 3.50
N TYR A 223 -40.22 24.27 3.24
CA TYR A 223 -39.03 24.36 4.12
C TYR A 223 -38.80 25.74 4.75
N GLY A 224 -39.62 26.74 4.42
CA GLY A 224 -39.35 28.14 4.74
C GLY A 224 -38.24 28.75 3.85
N THR A 225 -38.28 30.07 3.67
CA THR A 225 -37.17 30.85 3.07
C THR A 225 -35.87 30.64 3.85
N LYS A 226 -34.73 30.59 3.13
CA LYS A 226 -33.39 30.43 3.72
C LYS A 226 -33.18 31.39 4.90
N ASN A 227 -32.89 30.83 6.07
CA ASN A 227 -32.55 31.60 7.27
C ASN A 227 -31.17 32.25 7.12
N ALA A 228 -31.03 33.51 7.54
CA ALA A 228 -29.75 34.23 7.56
C ALA A 228 -28.71 33.57 8.49
N ASN A 229 -29.16 32.85 9.52
CA ASN A 229 -28.31 32.14 10.49
C ASN A 229 -28.03 30.68 10.09
N LYS A 230 -28.46 30.23 8.91
CA LYS A 230 -28.16 28.89 8.38
C LYS A 230 -26.65 28.77 8.15
N PRO A 231 -25.98 27.66 8.52
CA PRO A 231 -24.58 27.44 8.19
C PRO A 231 -24.40 27.40 6.67
N GLU A 232 -23.25 27.84 6.18
CA GLU A 232 -22.95 27.88 4.75
C GLU A 232 -21.45 27.70 4.54
N ILE A 233 -21.07 26.73 3.72
CA ILE A 233 -19.68 26.52 3.28
C ILE A 233 -19.44 27.46 2.11
N THR A 234 -18.39 28.27 2.21
CA THR A 234 -17.94 29.23 1.18
C THR A 234 -16.55 28.91 0.63
N GLY A 235 -15.84 27.93 1.22
CA GLY A 235 -14.57 27.44 0.72
C GLY A 235 -14.11 26.17 1.42
N LEU A 236 -13.20 25.44 0.76
CA LEU A 236 -12.53 24.24 1.27
C LEU A 236 -11.05 24.33 0.89
N SER A 237 -10.14 24.05 1.82
CA SER A 237 -8.69 24.05 1.59
C SER A 237 -7.98 23.00 2.46
N GLY A 238 -6.69 22.76 2.17
CA GLY A 238 -5.91 21.63 2.71
C GLY A 238 -5.68 20.56 1.65
N SER A 239 -5.15 19.39 2.04
CA SER A 239 -5.18 18.19 1.20
C SER A 239 -6.45 17.41 1.49
N LEU A 240 -7.20 17.02 0.47
CA LEU A 240 -8.46 16.29 0.62
C LEU A 240 -8.27 14.79 0.87
N GLN A 241 -7.04 14.30 0.92
CA GLN A 241 -6.70 12.90 1.19
C GLN A 241 -7.07 12.47 2.63
N THR A 242 -7.53 11.23 2.81
CA THR A 242 -7.74 10.61 4.13
C THR A 242 -6.50 10.75 5.04
N GLY A 243 -6.73 11.13 6.30
CA GLY A 243 -5.69 11.34 7.31
C GLY A 243 -5.07 12.74 7.31
N GLN A 244 -5.30 13.56 6.27
CA GLN A 244 -4.83 14.95 6.22
C GLN A 244 -5.84 15.90 6.89
N THR A 245 -5.37 17.08 7.30
CA THR A 245 -6.24 18.15 7.81
C THR A 245 -6.74 19.03 6.67
N ILE A 246 -8.05 19.28 6.65
CA ILE A 246 -8.72 20.27 5.80
C ILE A 246 -9.33 21.38 6.65
N THR A 247 -9.50 22.56 6.03
CA THR A 247 -10.20 23.70 6.59
C THR A 247 -11.47 23.96 5.79
N LEU A 248 -12.64 23.82 6.43
CA LEU A 248 -13.93 24.23 5.90
C LEU A 248 -14.18 25.69 6.26
N THR A 249 -14.13 26.57 5.26
CA THR A 249 -14.41 28.01 5.40
C THR A 249 -15.90 28.27 5.15
N GLY A 250 -16.51 29.18 5.91
CA GLY A 250 -17.94 29.45 5.81
C GLY A 250 -18.46 30.53 6.75
N VAL A 251 -19.76 30.44 7.07
CA VAL A 251 -20.45 31.30 8.04
C VAL A 251 -21.47 30.50 8.87
N ASN A 252 -21.84 31.04 10.04
CA ASN A 252 -22.85 30.50 10.97
C ASN A 252 -22.58 29.07 11.48
N PHE A 253 -21.33 28.62 11.48
CA PHE A 253 -20.91 27.42 12.18
C PHE A 253 -20.96 27.67 13.71
N SER A 254 -21.27 26.65 14.51
CA SER A 254 -21.35 26.81 15.98
C SER A 254 -19.99 27.14 16.56
N THR A 255 -19.92 28.19 17.39
CA THR A 255 -18.75 28.52 18.23
C THR A 255 -18.67 27.63 19.48
N THR A 256 -19.56 26.65 19.62
CA THR A 256 -19.50 25.59 20.62
C THR A 256 -19.23 24.24 19.95
N SER A 257 -19.01 23.17 20.72
CA SER A 257 -18.83 21.80 20.24
C SER A 257 -20.13 21.15 19.72
N ASN A 258 -20.89 21.87 18.89
CA ASN A 258 -22.19 21.46 18.35
C ASN A 258 -22.22 21.29 16.83
N ASN A 259 -21.10 21.44 16.12
CA ASN A 259 -21.06 21.10 14.70
C ASN A 259 -20.90 19.58 14.49
N GLU A 260 -21.49 19.10 13.40
CA GLU A 260 -21.15 17.84 12.75
C GLU A 260 -20.63 18.16 11.34
N VAL A 261 -19.61 17.43 10.86
CA VAL A 261 -19.17 17.45 9.45
C VAL A 261 -19.51 16.10 8.83
N TRP A 262 -20.20 16.11 7.69
CA TRP A 262 -20.78 14.92 7.06
C TRP A 262 -20.15 14.70 5.68
N PHE A 263 -19.37 13.63 5.52
CA PHE A 263 -18.74 13.22 4.26
C PHE A 263 -19.52 12.09 3.57
N THR A 264 -19.45 12.03 2.25
CA THR A 264 -20.01 10.91 1.45
C THR A 264 -19.30 9.61 1.78
N LYS A 265 -20.07 8.59 2.16
CA LYS A 265 -19.53 7.31 2.66
C LYS A 265 -19.17 6.35 1.51
N LEU A 266 -18.03 5.66 1.63
CA LEU A 266 -17.65 4.57 0.72
C LEU A 266 -18.71 3.45 0.75
N ASN A 267 -19.22 3.06 -0.43
CA ASN A 267 -20.35 2.13 -0.57
C ASN A 267 -21.61 2.60 0.21
N SER A 268 -22.00 3.88 0.08
CA SER A 268 -22.98 4.50 0.98
C SER A 268 -24.34 3.78 1.04
N ASN A 269 -24.74 3.46 2.27
CA ASN A 269 -26.07 2.96 2.59
C ASN A 269 -27.08 4.08 2.91
N GLY A 270 -26.78 5.34 2.56
CA GLY A 270 -27.60 6.54 2.88
C GLY A 270 -27.25 7.15 4.23
N VAL A 271 -26.05 6.84 4.75
CA VAL A 271 -25.57 7.31 6.06
C VAL A 271 -24.17 7.88 5.86
N PRO A 272 -23.99 9.23 5.89
CA PRO A 272 -22.67 9.84 5.77
C PRO A 272 -21.72 9.40 6.88
N VAL A 273 -20.42 9.49 6.62
CA VAL A 273 -19.40 9.45 7.67
C VAL A 273 -19.47 10.78 8.41
N LYS A 274 -19.73 10.74 9.73
CA LYS A 274 -19.94 11.94 10.56
C LYS A 274 -18.80 12.14 11.54
N LEU A 275 -18.10 13.26 11.39
CA LEU A 275 -17.34 13.85 12.49
C LEU A 275 -18.31 14.68 13.34
N THR A 276 -18.17 14.64 14.67
CA THR A 276 -19.15 15.24 15.59
C THR A 276 -18.49 15.97 16.74
N ASN A 277 -19.24 16.85 17.39
CA ASN A 277 -18.82 17.66 18.54
C ASN A 277 -17.72 18.68 18.19
N LEU A 278 -17.70 19.12 16.93
CA LEU A 278 -16.71 20.04 16.39
C LEU A 278 -17.05 21.48 16.76
N MET A 279 -16.03 22.27 17.11
CA MET A 279 -16.14 23.70 17.42
C MET A 279 -15.56 24.52 16.28
N ALA A 280 -16.27 25.56 15.85
CA ALA A 280 -15.79 26.45 14.82
C ALA A 280 -14.89 27.56 15.38
N THR A 281 -13.80 27.85 14.69
CA THR A 281 -12.90 28.98 14.95
C THR A 281 -13.36 30.22 14.18
N GLY A 282 -12.60 31.32 14.28
CA GLY A 282 -12.89 32.56 13.54
C GLY A 282 -14.27 33.20 13.85
N GLY A 283 -14.87 32.89 15.00
CA GLY A 283 -16.22 33.36 15.36
C GLY A 283 -17.36 32.62 14.66
N GLY A 284 -17.14 31.40 14.17
CA GLY A 284 -18.14 30.61 13.43
C GLY A 284 -17.94 30.59 11.92
N THR A 285 -16.70 30.80 11.47
CA THR A 285 -16.33 30.97 10.04
C THR A 285 -15.35 29.92 9.51
N SER A 286 -14.77 29.09 10.38
CA SER A 286 -13.86 28.01 10.00
C SER A 286 -14.07 26.77 10.88
N ILE A 287 -13.99 25.57 10.30
CA ILE A 287 -13.83 24.31 11.02
C ILE A 287 -12.67 23.54 10.39
N ASP A 288 -11.63 23.26 11.19
CA ASP A 288 -10.56 22.34 10.80
C ASP A 288 -10.94 20.91 11.18
N VAL A 289 -10.78 19.96 10.25
CA VAL A 289 -11.02 18.52 10.49
C VAL A 289 -9.98 17.65 9.81
N VAL A 290 -9.66 16.50 10.42
CA VAL A 290 -8.93 15.42 9.75
C VAL A 290 -9.91 14.65 8.86
N VAL A 291 -9.56 14.48 7.58
CA VAL A 291 -10.36 13.73 6.62
C VAL A 291 -10.45 12.26 7.06
N PRO A 292 -11.65 11.70 7.30
CA PRO A 292 -11.80 10.34 7.81
C PRO A 292 -11.51 9.28 6.74
N GLY A 293 -11.27 8.05 7.18
CA GLY A 293 -11.27 6.88 6.30
C GLY A 293 -12.69 6.37 6.01
N GLY A 294 -12.85 5.56 4.96
CA GLY A 294 -14.15 4.99 4.57
C GLY A 294 -15.10 5.97 3.91
N ILE A 295 -14.57 7.02 3.28
CA ILE A 295 -15.30 7.97 2.43
C ILE A 295 -14.99 7.75 0.95
N GLN A 296 -15.76 8.38 0.08
CA GLN A 296 -15.57 8.40 -1.37
C GLN A 296 -15.93 9.80 -1.92
N ASP A 297 -15.61 10.06 -3.18
CA ASP A 297 -15.96 11.32 -3.86
C ASP A 297 -17.47 11.63 -3.77
N GLY A 298 -17.82 12.91 -3.63
CA GLY A 298 -19.20 13.33 -3.46
C GLY A 298 -19.32 14.70 -2.79
N ASP A 299 -20.04 14.73 -1.67
CA ASP A 299 -20.40 15.94 -0.91
C ASP A 299 -19.82 15.92 0.51
N VAL A 300 -19.33 17.08 0.94
CA VAL A 300 -19.16 17.43 2.37
C VAL A 300 -20.20 18.49 2.79
N MET A 301 -20.76 18.34 3.99
CA MET A 301 -21.66 19.31 4.63
C MET A 301 -21.24 19.64 6.06
N VAL A 302 -21.62 20.82 6.55
CA VAL A 302 -21.59 21.17 7.98
C VAL A 302 -23.03 21.20 8.50
N ARG A 303 -23.29 20.57 9.66
CA ARG A 303 -24.53 20.74 10.41
C ARG A 303 -24.25 21.43 11.74
N ASN A 304 -24.83 22.61 11.94
CA ASN A 304 -24.87 23.29 13.22
C ASN A 304 -26.06 22.77 14.05
N ARG A 305 -25.80 22.10 15.19
CA ARG A 305 -26.85 21.54 16.07
C ARG A 305 -27.44 22.53 17.08
N ASP A 306 -26.96 23.77 17.14
CA ASP A 306 -27.66 24.85 17.85
C ASP A 306 -29.01 25.16 17.17
N LEU A 307 -29.16 24.76 15.91
CA LEU A 307 -30.36 24.89 15.10
C LEU A 307 -31.12 23.56 15.02
N SER A 308 -32.43 23.60 15.30
CA SER A 308 -33.29 22.41 15.37
C SER A 308 -34.16 22.19 14.12
N SER A 309 -34.06 23.05 13.09
CA SER A 309 -34.95 23.05 11.93
C SER A 309 -34.28 22.54 10.64
N HIS A 310 -35.04 22.60 9.54
CA HIS A 310 -34.56 22.45 8.16
C HIS A 310 -33.30 23.29 7.84
N GLY A 311 -33.12 24.42 8.53
CA GLY A 311 -31.97 25.32 8.38
C GLY A 311 -30.72 24.94 9.17
N SER A 312 -30.64 23.73 9.73
CA SER A 312 -29.49 23.29 10.56
C SER A 312 -28.28 22.77 9.78
N VAL A 313 -28.46 22.36 8.52
CA VAL A 313 -27.38 21.87 7.64
C VAL A 313 -26.99 22.96 6.66
N SER A 314 -25.76 22.95 6.15
CA SER A 314 -25.29 23.88 5.12
C SER A 314 -25.83 23.52 3.72
N ASN A 315 -25.41 24.29 2.72
CA ASN A 315 -25.19 23.74 1.38
C ASN A 315 -24.20 22.56 1.44
N SER A 316 -24.36 21.59 0.54
CA SER A 316 -23.27 20.67 0.26
C SER A 316 -22.17 21.37 -0.53
N TRP A 317 -20.96 20.84 -0.44
CA TRP A 317 -19.77 21.31 -1.13
C TRP A 317 -19.06 20.12 -1.77
N PRO A 318 -18.58 20.21 -3.03
CA PRO A 318 -17.88 19.12 -3.69
C PRO A 318 -16.65 18.66 -2.89
N PHE A 319 -16.56 17.36 -2.68
CA PHE A 319 -15.43 16.71 -2.04
C PHE A 319 -14.85 15.65 -2.97
N ASP A 320 -13.62 15.87 -3.41
CA ASP A 320 -12.86 15.00 -4.29
C ASP A 320 -11.67 14.45 -3.49
N LEU A 321 -11.67 13.16 -3.19
CA LEU A 321 -10.62 12.50 -2.42
C LEU A 321 -9.27 12.49 -3.17
N ASN A 322 -9.31 12.71 -4.48
CA ASN A 322 -8.18 12.66 -5.40
C ASN A 322 -7.69 14.06 -5.81
N ALA A 323 -8.44 15.14 -5.54
CA ALA A 323 -8.04 16.52 -5.82
C ALA A 323 -6.89 16.97 -4.92
N GLY A 324 -5.68 16.84 -5.47
CA GLY A 324 -4.40 17.02 -4.78
C GLY A 324 -3.33 16.11 -5.38
N GLY A 325 -3.76 14.98 -5.95
CA GLY A 325 -2.92 13.99 -6.61
C GLY A 325 -2.41 12.91 -5.67
N ALA A 326 -2.25 11.71 -6.24
CA ALA A 326 -1.62 10.53 -5.66
C ALA A 326 -2.34 9.92 -4.42
N LEU A 327 -2.60 8.61 -4.46
CA LEU A 327 -3.19 7.86 -3.36
C LEU A 327 -2.09 7.39 -2.40
N VAL A 328 -1.65 8.30 -1.51
CA VAL A 328 -0.67 8.00 -0.46
C VAL A 328 -1.14 6.82 0.42
N PRO A 329 -0.23 5.91 0.85
CA PRO A 329 -0.56 4.84 1.79
C PRO A 329 -1.09 5.42 3.11
N PHE A 330 -2.23 4.92 3.59
CA PHE A 330 -2.79 5.33 4.89
C PHE A 330 -2.85 4.13 5.84
N ILE A 331 -2.07 4.17 6.91
CA ILE A 331 -1.86 3.02 7.81
C ILE A 331 -2.83 3.12 8.99
N THR A 332 -3.64 2.09 9.21
CA THR A 332 -4.65 2.03 10.29
C THR A 332 -4.22 1.20 11.49
N GLY A 333 -3.27 0.28 11.32
CA GLY A 333 -2.82 -0.60 12.40
C GLY A 333 -1.76 -1.61 11.97
N ILE A 334 -1.25 -2.36 12.94
CA ILE A 334 -0.26 -3.42 12.76
C ILE A 334 -0.51 -4.53 13.79
N SER A 335 -0.33 -5.79 13.39
CA SER A 335 -0.49 -6.96 14.25
C SER A 335 0.55 -8.06 13.92
N PRO A 336 1.31 -8.57 14.90
CA PRO A 336 1.45 -8.05 16.27
C PRO A 336 2.12 -6.66 16.28
N SER A 337 1.76 -5.82 17.26
CA SER A 337 2.39 -4.52 17.50
C SER A 337 3.71 -4.61 18.30
N ALA A 338 4.24 -5.81 18.51
CA ALA A 338 5.48 -6.07 19.22
C ALA A 338 6.19 -7.30 18.64
N GLY A 339 7.52 -7.35 18.74
CA GLY A 339 8.31 -8.48 18.25
C GLY A 339 9.77 -8.45 18.73
N ALA A 340 10.58 -9.40 18.28
CA ALA A 340 11.95 -9.57 18.74
C ALA A 340 12.87 -8.43 18.28
N SER A 341 13.75 -7.95 19.16
CA SER A 341 14.78 -6.93 18.86
C SER A 341 15.75 -7.34 17.74
N GLY A 342 15.92 -8.64 17.49
CA GLY A 342 16.69 -9.13 16.33
C GLY A 342 16.00 -8.93 14.97
N GLY A 343 14.71 -8.62 14.94
CA GLY A 343 13.91 -8.56 13.71
C GLY A 343 13.29 -9.90 13.34
N TRP A 344 12.98 -10.06 12.04
CA TRP A 344 12.29 -11.21 11.43
C TRP A 344 10.96 -11.58 12.11
N THR A 345 10.32 -10.63 12.80
CA THR A 345 8.94 -10.81 13.25
C THR A 345 8.03 -10.54 12.06
N GLU A 346 7.21 -11.53 11.68
CA GLU A 346 6.15 -11.35 10.70
C GLU A 346 5.04 -10.48 11.29
N VAL A 347 4.65 -9.44 10.56
CA VAL A 347 3.63 -8.47 10.96
C VAL A 347 2.70 -8.16 9.80
N THR A 348 1.39 -8.24 10.06
CA THR A 348 0.35 -7.75 9.15
C THR A 348 0.10 -6.28 9.45
N VAL A 349 0.37 -5.41 8.47
CA VAL A 349 0.02 -3.99 8.48
C VAL A 349 -1.31 -3.81 7.75
N THR A 350 -2.25 -3.10 8.37
CA THR A 350 -3.56 -2.79 7.79
C THR A 350 -3.66 -1.32 7.43
N GLY A 351 -4.42 -0.99 6.38
CA GLY A 351 -4.55 0.38 5.91
C GLY A 351 -5.43 0.55 4.69
N LEU A 352 -5.09 1.55 3.88
CA LEU A 352 -5.66 1.88 2.57
C LEU A 352 -4.52 2.29 1.63
N ASN A 353 -4.79 2.23 0.32
CA ASN A 353 -3.90 2.70 -0.74
C ASN A 353 -2.52 2.01 -0.79
N PHE A 354 -2.45 0.72 -0.47
CA PHE A 354 -1.20 -0.05 -0.52
C PHE A 354 -0.78 -0.51 -1.94
N THR A 355 -1.47 -0.02 -2.98
CA THR A 355 -1.08 -0.20 -4.38
C THR A 355 0.22 0.55 -4.69
N GLY A 356 1.13 -0.07 -5.44
CA GLY A 356 2.39 0.57 -5.86
C GLY A 356 3.42 0.76 -4.74
N VAL A 357 3.21 0.16 -3.56
CA VAL A 357 4.16 0.19 -2.45
C VAL A 357 5.48 -0.49 -2.83
N PHE A 358 6.60 0.20 -2.59
CA PHE A 358 7.96 -0.28 -2.85
C PHE A 358 8.87 -0.26 -1.61
N SER A 359 8.46 0.38 -0.51
CA SER A 359 9.21 0.36 0.76
C SER A 359 8.29 0.22 1.97
N VAL A 360 8.76 -0.49 2.99
CA VAL A 360 8.15 -0.64 4.32
C VAL A 360 9.28 -0.53 5.33
N GLN A 361 9.14 0.35 6.32
CA GLN A 361 10.20 0.74 7.25
C GLN A 361 9.73 0.77 8.70
N PHE A 362 10.62 0.41 9.62
CA PHE A 362 10.41 0.38 11.07
C PHE A 362 11.48 1.23 11.75
N GLY A 363 11.09 2.40 12.29
CA GLY A 363 12.02 3.35 12.89
C GLY A 363 13.10 3.86 11.92
N GLY A 364 12.79 3.93 10.63
CA GLY A 364 13.71 4.34 9.56
C GLY A 364 14.60 3.22 9.00
N ASN A 365 14.48 1.97 9.46
CA ASN A 365 15.17 0.81 8.90
C ASN A 365 14.23 0.04 7.96
N ASP A 366 14.70 -0.37 6.79
CA ASP A 366 13.90 -1.14 5.82
C ASP A 366 13.54 -2.55 6.33
N ALA A 367 12.33 -3.02 6.00
CA ALA A 367 11.88 -4.37 6.28
C ALA A 367 12.79 -5.43 5.61
N LYS A 368 12.94 -6.60 6.24
CA LYS A 368 13.70 -7.74 5.68
C LYS A 368 13.02 -8.38 4.47
N GLY A 369 11.73 -8.08 4.27
CA GLY A 369 10.91 -8.43 3.12
C GLY A 369 9.45 -8.04 3.40
N PHE A 370 8.66 -7.88 2.36
CA PHE A 370 7.21 -7.68 2.48
C PHE A 370 6.47 -8.13 1.21
N SER A 371 5.17 -8.42 1.37
CA SER A 371 4.19 -8.61 0.31
C SER A 371 3.07 -7.57 0.43
N VAL A 372 2.60 -7.07 -0.71
CA VAL A 372 1.33 -6.33 -0.80
C VAL A 372 0.23 -7.35 -1.05
N ASP A 373 -0.50 -7.70 -0.01
CA ASP A 373 -1.50 -8.79 -0.07
C ASP A 373 -2.80 -8.30 -0.75
N ASN A 374 -3.13 -7.02 -0.56
CA ASN A 374 -4.17 -6.28 -1.27
C ASN A 374 -4.03 -4.76 -0.99
N SER A 375 -4.91 -3.93 -1.55
CA SER A 375 -4.89 -2.47 -1.37
C SER A 375 -5.10 -1.98 0.07
N SER A 376 -5.44 -2.87 1.01
CA SER A 376 -5.65 -2.57 2.44
C SER A 376 -4.78 -3.39 3.41
N GLN A 377 -3.88 -4.24 2.90
CA GLN A 377 -3.10 -5.16 3.72
C GLN A 377 -1.72 -5.45 3.13
N ILE A 378 -0.70 -5.39 3.99
CA ILE A 378 0.69 -5.77 3.72
C ILE A 378 1.13 -6.75 4.80
N THR A 379 1.88 -7.77 4.42
CA THR A 379 2.60 -8.63 5.36
C THR A 379 4.09 -8.34 5.24
N ALA A 380 4.77 -8.05 6.35
CA ALA A 380 6.16 -7.61 6.38
C ALA A 380 6.99 -8.32 7.45
N LEU A 381 8.31 -8.37 7.26
CA LEU A 381 9.28 -8.94 8.20
C LEU A 381 10.12 -7.82 8.81
N THR A 382 10.07 -7.66 10.13
CA THR A 382 10.75 -6.55 10.80
C THR A 382 12.28 -6.59 10.66
N PRO A 383 12.96 -5.43 10.57
CA PRO A 383 14.41 -5.37 10.73
C PRO A 383 14.85 -5.56 12.19
N PRO A 384 16.16 -5.75 12.45
CA PRO A 384 16.72 -5.57 13.78
C PRO A 384 16.46 -4.16 14.33
N GLY A 385 16.34 -4.04 15.65
CA GLY A 385 16.07 -2.78 16.33
C GLY A 385 16.47 -2.78 17.81
N SER A 386 16.52 -1.59 18.40
CA SER A 386 16.96 -1.41 19.79
C SER A 386 15.95 -2.01 20.79
N LEU A 387 16.46 -2.67 21.83
CA LEU A 387 15.62 -3.31 22.84
C LEU A 387 14.80 -2.27 23.62
N PHE A 388 13.50 -2.55 23.79
CA PHE A 388 12.48 -1.70 24.43
C PHE A 388 12.22 -0.35 23.75
N THR A 389 12.67 -0.13 22.51
CA THR A 389 12.26 1.07 21.75
C THR A 389 10.95 0.84 21.00
N GLN A 390 10.01 1.76 21.19
CA GLN A 390 8.84 1.93 20.34
C GLN A 390 9.24 2.74 19.10
N VAL A 391 8.74 2.36 17.93
CA VAL A 391 9.13 2.93 16.63
C VAL A 391 7.92 3.17 15.73
N ASP A 392 8.06 4.17 14.85
CA ASP A 392 7.10 4.46 13.79
C ASP A 392 7.17 3.39 12.68
N VAL A 393 6.04 3.09 12.05
CA VAL A 393 5.97 2.30 10.82
C VAL A 393 5.68 3.23 9.65
N ARG A 394 6.51 3.15 8.61
CA ARG A 394 6.48 4.02 7.43
C ARG A 394 6.38 3.18 6.17
N ILE A 395 5.60 3.61 5.19
CA ILE A 395 5.37 2.90 3.92
C ILE A 395 5.52 3.89 2.77
N GLU A 396 6.25 3.54 1.73
CA GLU A 396 6.38 4.35 0.50
C GLU A 396 5.80 3.62 -0.70
N SER A 397 5.06 4.35 -1.53
CA SER A 397 4.59 3.93 -2.85
C SER A 397 4.97 4.95 -3.93
N SER A 398 4.69 4.62 -5.19
CA SER A 398 4.71 5.57 -6.32
C SER A 398 3.98 6.88 -6.03
N ASP A 399 3.01 6.81 -5.13
CA ASP A 399 2.06 7.86 -4.81
C ASP A 399 2.43 8.66 -3.54
N GLY A 400 3.48 8.25 -2.82
CA GLY A 400 4.03 8.97 -1.67
C GLY A 400 4.11 8.11 -0.40
N ILE A 401 3.97 8.77 0.76
CA ILE A 401 4.43 8.22 2.05
C ILE A 401 3.28 8.13 3.06
N GLY A 402 3.06 6.93 3.60
CA GLY A 402 2.27 6.68 4.81
C GLY A 402 3.13 6.57 6.05
N LEU A 403 2.60 6.99 7.20
CA LEU A 403 3.27 6.93 8.51
C LEU A 403 2.26 6.62 9.62
N LEU A 404 2.57 5.65 10.48
CA LEU A 404 1.89 5.38 11.74
C LEU A 404 2.89 5.56 12.90
N PRO A 405 2.85 6.69 13.62
CA PRO A 405 3.77 6.95 14.72
C PRO A 405 3.63 5.94 15.87
N GLY A 406 4.76 5.49 16.42
CA GLY A 406 4.83 4.57 17.56
C GLY A 406 4.15 3.21 17.36
N ALA A 407 3.92 2.77 16.13
CA ALA A 407 3.13 1.59 15.81
C ALA A 407 3.64 0.26 16.39
N PHE A 408 4.97 0.11 16.57
CA PHE A 408 5.60 -1.17 16.89
C PHE A 408 6.62 -1.04 18.04
N ILE A 409 6.76 -2.07 18.89
CA ILE A 409 7.78 -2.10 19.97
C ILE A 409 8.71 -3.32 19.89
N TYR A 410 10.02 -3.05 19.84
CA TYR A 410 11.05 -4.08 19.92
C TYR A 410 11.20 -4.60 21.35
N SER A 411 11.04 -5.90 21.51
CA SER A 411 10.99 -6.64 22.77
C SER A 411 12.14 -7.65 22.86
N VAL A 412 12.27 -8.32 24.02
CA VAL A 412 13.36 -9.27 24.27
C VAL A 412 13.36 -10.40 23.23
N THR A 413 14.45 -10.53 22.49
CA THR A 413 14.68 -11.68 21.62
C THR A 413 14.90 -12.94 22.48
N PRO A 414 14.18 -14.06 22.25
CA PRO A 414 14.38 -15.29 23.04
C PRO A 414 15.80 -15.87 22.88
N ALA A 415 16.19 -16.76 23.80
CA ALA A 415 17.45 -17.48 23.69
C ALA A 415 17.45 -18.38 22.44
N PRO A 416 18.56 -18.44 21.68
CA PRO A 416 18.65 -19.28 20.48
C PRO A 416 18.67 -20.77 20.85
N SER A 417 18.04 -21.62 20.03
CA SER A 417 18.16 -23.08 20.10
C SER A 417 18.58 -23.62 18.73
N ILE A 418 19.80 -24.12 18.61
CA ILE A 418 20.31 -24.75 17.38
C ILE A 418 20.07 -26.27 17.42
N ASN A 419 19.72 -26.86 16.27
CA ASN A 419 19.27 -28.24 16.15
C ASN A 419 20.11 -29.08 15.17
N ASP A 420 20.70 -28.46 14.14
CA ASP A 420 21.47 -29.14 13.09
C ASP A 420 22.58 -28.24 12.50
N VAL A 421 23.64 -28.85 11.95
CA VAL A 421 24.80 -28.21 11.31
C VAL A 421 25.14 -28.95 10.02
N SER A 422 25.01 -28.29 8.87
CA SER A 422 25.19 -28.90 7.55
C SER A 422 26.10 -28.07 6.64
N PRO A 423 27.21 -28.63 6.10
CA PRO A 423 27.72 -29.97 6.37
C PRO A 423 28.27 -30.10 7.81
N SER A 424 28.13 -31.29 8.40
CA SER A 424 28.65 -31.61 9.74
C SER A 424 30.14 -31.95 9.76
N SER A 425 30.86 -31.69 8.66
CA SER A 425 32.30 -31.93 8.53
C SER A 425 32.96 -31.05 7.46
N GLY A 426 34.26 -30.79 7.59
CA GLY A 426 35.01 -29.95 6.66
C GLY A 426 36.50 -29.84 6.98
N LEU A 427 37.20 -28.94 6.28
CA LEU A 427 38.66 -28.88 6.25
C LEU A 427 39.29 -28.46 7.59
N VAL A 428 40.36 -29.15 8.01
CA VAL A 428 41.20 -28.80 9.18
C VAL A 428 41.77 -27.38 9.13
N THR A 429 41.91 -26.80 7.93
CA THR A 429 42.33 -25.41 7.70
C THR A 429 41.24 -24.37 7.99
N GLY A 430 40.01 -24.79 8.29
CA GLY A 430 38.84 -23.91 8.34
C GLY A 430 38.34 -23.52 6.96
N GLY A 431 37.49 -22.49 6.90
CA GLY A 431 36.89 -21.99 5.66
C GLY A 431 35.77 -22.86 5.10
N THR A 432 35.25 -23.83 5.86
CA THR A 432 34.07 -24.60 5.46
C THR A 432 32.83 -23.82 5.85
N SER A 433 32.06 -23.34 4.87
CA SER A 433 30.78 -22.67 5.14
C SER A 433 29.73 -23.70 5.57
N VAL A 434 29.12 -23.51 6.74
CA VAL A 434 28.07 -24.37 7.27
C VAL A 434 26.78 -23.59 7.51
N THR A 435 25.65 -24.21 7.17
CA THR A 435 24.31 -23.75 7.56
C THR A 435 23.95 -24.37 8.90
N ILE A 436 23.48 -23.56 9.84
CA ILE A 436 22.99 -24.00 11.16
C ILE A 436 21.52 -23.64 11.26
N THR A 437 20.69 -24.64 11.58
CA THR A 437 19.24 -24.46 11.70
C THR A 437 18.76 -24.60 13.14
N GLY A 438 17.66 -23.92 13.47
CA GLY A 438 17.20 -23.79 14.85
C GLY A 438 15.95 -22.93 15.01
N SER A 439 15.75 -22.41 16.22
CA SER A 439 14.74 -21.39 16.53
C SER A 439 15.37 -20.21 17.27
N SER A 440 14.79 -19.01 17.07
CA SER A 440 15.27 -17.74 17.64
C SER A 440 16.74 -17.40 17.31
N VAL A 441 17.28 -17.96 16.22
CA VAL A 441 18.69 -17.83 15.84
C VAL A 441 19.09 -16.42 15.44
N VAL A 442 18.11 -15.54 15.18
CA VAL A 442 18.31 -14.11 14.91
C VAL A 442 19.06 -13.38 16.03
N GLY A 443 18.91 -13.85 17.28
CA GLY A 443 19.63 -13.29 18.42
C GLY A 443 21.10 -13.72 18.53
N VAL A 444 21.62 -14.52 17.60
CA VAL A 444 22.99 -15.04 17.63
C VAL A 444 23.98 -13.98 17.15
N THR A 445 24.97 -13.69 17.97
CA THR A 445 26.05 -12.72 17.71
C THR A 445 27.41 -13.36 17.49
N ASP A 446 27.55 -14.66 17.81
CA ASP A 446 28.78 -15.44 17.73
C ASP A 446 28.44 -16.93 17.60
N VAL A 447 29.22 -17.67 16.81
CA VAL A 447 29.16 -19.13 16.74
C VAL A 447 30.58 -19.68 16.85
N THR A 448 30.76 -20.61 17.78
CA THR A 448 32.05 -21.22 18.09
C THR A 448 32.09 -22.70 17.72
N PHE A 449 33.24 -23.15 17.23
CA PHE A 449 33.58 -24.54 16.93
C PHE A 449 34.72 -24.95 17.85
N GLY A 450 34.47 -25.85 18.81
CA GLY A 450 35.45 -26.22 19.83
C GLY A 450 35.88 -25.07 20.74
N GLY A 451 35.08 -23.99 20.82
CA GLY A 451 35.39 -22.76 21.56
C GLY A 451 36.12 -21.67 20.76
N VAL A 452 36.45 -21.89 19.49
CA VAL A 452 37.00 -20.85 18.58
C VAL A 452 35.87 -20.29 17.72
N SER A 453 35.72 -18.97 17.64
CA SER A 453 34.68 -18.32 16.81
C SER A 453 34.93 -18.56 15.32
N GLY A 454 33.86 -18.85 14.56
CA GLY A 454 33.87 -18.82 13.10
C GLY A 454 33.84 -17.41 12.53
N THR A 455 33.96 -17.32 11.20
CA THR A 455 33.91 -16.07 10.43
C THR A 455 32.65 -16.01 9.56
N ASN A 456 32.33 -14.84 8.99
CA ASN A 456 31.23 -14.67 8.03
C ASN A 456 29.86 -15.16 8.55
N LEU A 457 29.56 -14.89 9.82
CA LEU A 457 28.27 -15.18 10.44
C LEU A 457 27.16 -14.31 9.81
N GLU A 458 26.19 -14.95 9.15
CA GLU A 458 25.04 -14.29 8.51
C GLU A 458 23.71 -14.94 8.93
N ILE A 459 22.75 -14.14 9.40
CA ILE A 459 21.39 -14.60 9.72
C ILE A 459 20.53 -14.60 8.44
N THR A 460 20.22 -15.79 7.92
CA THR A 460 19.47 -15.96 6.67
C THR A 460 17.96 -16.04 6.87
N SER A 461 17.48 -16.40 8.07
CA SER A 461 16.06 -16.31 8.44
C SER A 461 15.84 -16.32 9.96
N ALA A 462 14.58 -16.36 10.41
CA ALA A 462 14.22 -16.58 11.82
C ALA A 462 14.71 -17.93 12.41
N THR A 463 15.07 -18.90 11.53
CA THR A 463 15.38 -20.30 11.87
C THR A 463 16.68 -20.81 11.24
N SER A 464 17.41 -19.98 10.50
CA SER A 464 18.61 -20.36 9.75
C SER A 464 19.69 -19.27 9.82
N LEU A 465 20.95 -19.69 9.94
CA LEU A 465 22.14 -18.86 9.77
C LEU A 465 23.24 -19.63 9.04
N THR A 466 24.21 -18.91 8.48
CA THR A 466 25.44 -19.45 7.90
C THR A 466 26.66 -18.92 8.62
N VAL A 467 27.73 -19.70 8.69
CA VAL A 467 29.03 -19.32 9.28
C VAL A 467 30.15 -20.17 8.69
N ASP A 468 31.33 -19.60 8.50
CA ASP A 468 32.53 -20.32 8.05
C ASP A 468 33.35 -20.82 9.25
N THR A 469 33.76 -22.09 9.21
CA THR A 469 34.52 -22.71 10.30
C THR A 469 35.93 -22.12 10.46
N PRO A 470 36.43 -21.96 11.70
CA PRO A 470 37.83 -21.64 11.95
C PRO A 470 38.73 -22.87 11.68
N PRO A 471 40.06 -22.72 11.66
CA PRO A 471 40.98 -23.86 11.67
C PRO A 471 40.78 -24.75 12.92
N GLY A 472 40.91 -26.06 12.78
CA GLY A 472 40.63 -27.01 13.86
C GLY A 472 41.00 -28.46 13.56
N SER A 473 40.72 -29.35 14.51
CA SER A 473 41.00 -30.79 14.38
C SER A 473 40.03 -31.65 15.20
N GLY A 474 39.76 -32.87 14.74
CA GLY A 474 38.86 -33.80 15.42
C GLY A 474 37.38 -33.40 15.36
N SER A 475 36.56 -34.06 16.18
CA SER A 475 35.15 -33.70 16.37
C SER A 475 35.02 -32.68 17.51
N VAL A 476 34.18 -31.66 17.31
CA VAL A 476 34.04 -30.51 18.19
C VAL A 476 32.59 -30.12 18.43
N ASP A 477 32.33 -29.53 19.60
CA ASP A 477 31.05 -28.90 19.91
C ASP A 477 30.85 -27.63 19.06
N VAL A 478 29.62 -27.43 18.58
CA VAL A 478 29.19 -26.21 17.89
C VAL A 478 28.26 -25.44 18.81
N ARG A 479 28.62 -24.22 19.20
CA ARG A 479 27.87 -23.40 20.16
C ARG A 479 27.56 -22.02 19.62
N ALA A 480 26.27 -21.71 19.52
CA ALA A 480 25.76 -20.39 19.15
C ALA A 480 25.47 -19.54 20.39
N SER A 481 25.99 -18.31 20.42
CA SER A 481 25.91 -17.34 21.53
C SER A 481 25.03 -16.14 21.15
N GLY A 482 24.21 -15.67 22.07
CA GLY A 482 23.29 -14.53 21.88
C GLY A 482 22.71 -14.06 23.20
N ASN A 483 21.39 -13.85 23.26
CA ASN A 483 20.67 -13.67 24.54
C ASN A 483 20.52 -15.02 25.30
N GLY A 484 21.64 -15.61 25.69
CA GLY A 484 21.78 -17.01 26.07
C GLY A 484 22.68 -17.78 25.10
N SER A 485 22.64 -19.11 25.12
CA SER A 485 23.35 -19.92 24.12
C SER A 485 22.79 -21.34 24.02
N SER A 486 22.96 -21.96 22.87
CA SER A 486 22.68 -23.38 22.63
C SER A 486 23.88 -24.06 21.97
N THR A 487 24.07 -25.35 22.25
CA THR A 487 25.24 -26.15 21.87
C THR A 487 24.80 -27.49 21.30
N ILE A 488 25.31 -27.84 20.13
CA ILE A 488 25.27 -29.20 19.59
C ILE A 488 26.62 -29.86 19.91
N VAL A 489 26.60 -30.80 20.86
CA VAL A 489 27.78 -31.56 21.28
C VAL A 489 28.28 -32.42 20.11
N ALA A 490 29.58 -32.38 19.84
CA ALA A 490 30.21 -33.05 18.69
C ALA A 490 29.59 -32.68 17.31
N GLY A 491 28.95 -31.52 17.19
CA GLY A 491 28.17 -31.09 16.02
C GLY A 491 28.95 -30.84 14.73
N PHE A 492 30.29 -30.81 14.77
CA PHE A 492 31.12 -30.67 13.56
C PHE A 492 32.39 -31.52 13.66
N THR A 493 32.90 -32.04 12.54
CA THR A 493 34.13 -32.83 12.49
C THR A 493 35.12 -32.32 11.44
N TYR A 494 36.31 -31.94 11.90
CA TYR A 494 37.43 -31.55 11.03
C TYR A 494 38.09 -32.78 10.40
N THR A 495 38.06 -32.84 9.08
CA THR A 495 38.64 -33.88 8.22
C THR A 495 39.69 -33.27 7.31
N GLY A 496 40.87 -33.90 7.20
CA GLY A 496 41.81 -33.57 6.13
C GLY A 496 41.34 -34.21 4.83
N GLY A 497 41.34 -33.46 3.72
CA GLY A 497 41.01 -34.02 2.40
C GLY A 497 40.65 -32.98 1.34
N GLY A 498 41.57 -32.74 0.42
CA GLY A 498 41.20 -32.72 -1.00
C GLY A 498 40.96 -34.16 -1.50
N PRO A 499 40.53 -34.36 -2.75
CA PRO A 499 40.39 -35.68 -3.34
C PRO A 499 41.77 -36.29 -3.63
N ALA A 500 42.23 -37.15 -2.72
CA ALA A 500 43.50 -37.88 -2.83
C ALA A 500 43.75 -38.46 -4.23
N GLY A 501 44.96 -38.25 -4.77
CA GLY A 501 45.32 -38.52 -6.15
C GLY A 501 45.29 -37.30 -7.07
N ALA A 502 45.07 -36.09 -6.54
CA ALA A 502 44.95 -34.86 -7.31
C ALA A 502 46.26 -34.07 -7.47
N PHE A 503 46.32 -33.30 -8.56
CA PHE A 503 47.28 -32.21 -8.78
C PHE A 503 46.54 -30.88 -8.60
N VAL A 504 46.95 -30.08 -7.62
CA VAL A 504 46.29 -28.81 -7.27
C VAL A 504 47.25 -27.65 -7.52
N ASN A 505 46.85 -26.67 -8.35
CA ASN A 505 47.59 -25.42 -8.46
C ASN A 505 47.31 -24.57 -7.21
N ILE A 506 48.35 -24.23 -6.45
CA ILE A 506 48.24 -23.56 -5.15
C ILE A 506 48.60 -22.06 -5.16
N GLY A 507 49.03 -21.51 -6.30
CA GLY A 507 49.30 -20.08 -6.41
C GLY A 507 50.26 -19.67 -7.54
N PRO A 508 50.25 -18.40 -7.96
CA PRO A 508 51.03 -17.89 -9.07
C PRO A 508 52.55 -17.82 -8.78
N GLY A 509 53.33 -17.97 -9.85
CA GLY A 509 54.78 -17.89 -9.88
C GLY A 509 55.34 -16.47 -10.07
N VAL A 510 56.40 -16.39 -10.88
CA VAL A 510 57.15 -15.15 -11.20
C VAL A 510 57.37 -15.10 -12.71
N SER A 511 56.76 -14.11 -13.37
CA SER A 511 56.84 -13.93 -14.82
C SER A 511 58.26 -13.62 -15.32
N GLY A 512 58.61 -14.24 -16.45
CA GLY A 512 59.79 -13.96 -17.24
C GLY A 512 59.47 -13.41 -18.64
N GLN A 513 60.43 -13.53 -19.56
CA GLN A 513 60.34 -13.00 -20.93
C GLN A 513 59.10 -13.50 -21.70
N PHE A 514 58.65 -14.72 -21.41
CA PHE A 514 57.54 -15.40 -22.10
C PHE A 514 56.25 -15.47 -21.25
N GLY A 515 56.16 -14.69 -20.17
CA GLY A 515 55.07 -14.73 -19.20
C GLY A 515 55.42 -15.59 -17.98
N GLU A 516 54.40 -16.04 -17.24
CA GLU A 516 54.55 -16.97 -16.12
C GLU A 516 54.72 -18.40 -16.64
N PRO A 517 55.78 -19.14 -16.26
CA PRO A 517 55.91 -20.56 -16.57
C PRO A 517 54.76 -21.37 -15.96
N ALA A 518 53.98 -22.06 -16.77
CA ALA A 518 52.87 -22.87 -16.29
C ALA A 518 53.36 -24.29 -15.97
N TYR A 519 53.11 -24.75 -14.73
CA TYR A 519 53.46 -26.09 -14.24
C TYR A 519 52.22 -26.88 -13.85
N THR A 520 52.07 -28.05 -14.47
CA THR A 520 50.87 -28.89 -14.38
C THR A 520 51.26 -30.36 -14.22
N GLY A 521 50.32 -31.19 -13.74
CA GLY A 521 50.50 -32.63 -13.62
C GLY A 521 49.22 -33.41 -13.91
N SER A 522 49.38 -34.67 -14.30
CA SER A 522 48.28 -35.61 -14.56
C SER A 522 48.78 -37.06 -14.46
N GLY A 523 47.85 -38.01 -14.29
CA GLY A 523 48.16 -39.43 -14.12
C GLY A 523 47.94 -39.91 -12.68
N ASP A 524 48.54 -41.05 -12.34
CA ASP A 524 48.28 -41.78 -11.11
C ASP A 524 49.39 -41.54 -10.06
N LEU A 525 48.98 -40.95 -8.92
CA LEU A 525 49.85 -40.69 -7.77
C LEU A 525 49.91 -41.87 -6.78
N THR A 526 49.21 -42.98 -7.01
CA THR A 526 49.18 -44.13 -6.08
C THR A 526 50.59 -44.73 -5.91
N PRO A 527 51.13 -44.83 -4.68
CA PRO A 527 52.44 -45.44 -4.43
C PRO A 527 52.52 -46.89 -4.92
N GLY A 528 53.43 -47.17 -5.87
CA GLY A 528 53.57 -48.46 -6.55
C GLY A 528 52.83 -48.58 -7.89
N SER A 529 52.19 -47.51 -8.38
CA SER A 529 51.53 -47.51 -9.69
C SER A 529 52.50 -47.85 -10.84
N LEU A 530 52.05 -48.73 -11.73
CA LEU A 530 52.76 -49.09 -12.97
C LEU A 530 52.48 -48.12 -14.13
N THR A 531 51.44 -47.30 -14.04
CA THR A 531 51.16 -46.23 -15.02
C THR A 531 51.84 -44.91 -14.64
N GLY A 532 52.00 -44.65 -13.34
CA GLY A 532 52.66 -43.45 -12.83
C GLY A 532 51.97 -42.15 -13.25
N TYR A 533 52.72 -41.05 -13.17
CA TYR A 533 52.24 -39.70 -13.47
C TYR A 533 53.19 -38.93 -14.38
N SER A 534 52.71 -37.83 -14.95
CA SER A 534 53.47 -36.95 -15.84
C SER A 534 53.27 -35.50 -15.44
N THR A 535 54.37 -34.74 -15.37
CA THR A 535 54.36 -33.30 -15.10
C THR A 535 54.86 -32.52 -16.31
N ASN A 536 54.19 -31.44 -16.68
CA ASN A 536 54.57 -30.58 -17.79
C ASN A 536 54.86 -29.15 -17.29
N VAL A 537 55.97 -28.58 -17.77
CA VAL A 537 56.23 -27.14 -17.73
C VAL A 537 56.10 -26.57 -19.14
N SER A 538 55.50 -25.39 -19.27
CA SER A 538 55.43 -24.58 -20.49
C SER A 538 55.65 -23.09 -20.19
N ASN A 539 55.82 -22.26 -21.22
CA ASN A 539 56.11 -20.82 -21.12
C ASN A 539 57.42 -20.46 -20.38
N ALA A 540 58.33 -21.41 -20.18
CA ALA A 540 59.69 -21.11 -19.71
C ALA A 540 60.53 -20.52 -20.85
N ILE A 541 61.68 -19.96 -20.51
CA ILE A 541 62.67 -19.50 -21.50
C ILE A 541 63.24 -20.71 -22.30
N PRO A 542 63.12 -20.74 -23.65
CA PRO A 542 63.52 -21.89 -24.47
C PRO A 542 65.01 -22.26 -24.38
N LEU A 543 65.33 -23.54 -24.62
CA LEU A 543 66.70 -24.09 -24.64
C LEU A 543 67.54 -23.83 -23.37
N ASN A 544 66.87 -23.66 -22.22
CA ASN A 544 67.48 -23.27 -20.95
C ASN A 544 67.33 -24.38 -19.89
N THR A 545 68.05 -24.26 -18.78
CA THR A 545 67.99 -25.16 -17.64
C THR A 545 67.04 -24.66 -16.56
N GLY A 546 66.06 -25.50 -16.19
CA GLY A 546 65.22 -25.35 -15.02
C GLY A 546 65.71 -26.15 -13.81
N PHE A 547 65.35 -25.67 -12.62
CA PHE A 547 65.59 -26.30 -11.33
C PHE A 547 64.27 -26.52 -10.59
N LEU A 548 64.01 -27.75 -10.15
CA LEU A 548 62.84 -28.10 -9.33
C LEU A 548 63.12 -27.88 -7.84
N PHE A 549 62.16 -27.27 -7.14
CA PHE A 549 62.08 -27.21 -5.69
C PHE A 549 60.89 -28.05 -5.21
N LEU A 550 61.08 -28.78 -4.11
CA LEU A 550 60.06 -29.63 -3.48
C LEU A 550 59.95 -29.31 -1.99
N GLY A 551 58.76 -29.48 -1.41
CA GLY A 551 58.48 -29.34 0.03
C GLY A 551 57.23 -30.11 0.46
N VAL A 552 56.97 -30.16 1.77
CA VAL A 552 55.82 -30.88 2.37
C VAL A 552 55.04 -30.04 3.40
N VAL A 553 55.16 -28.71 3.33
CA VAL A 553 54.44 -27.75 4.20
C VAL A 553 54.12 -26.46 3.43
N GLU A 554 52.87 -26.02 3.41
CA GLU A 554 52.43 -24.80 2.73
C GLU A 554 52.76 -23.54 3.54
N ASN A 555 54.01 -23.06 3.44
CA ASN A 555 54.44 -21.78 4.02
C ASN A 555 54.80 -20.76 2.93
N PRO A 556 53.83 -20.09 2.28
CA PRO A 556 54.15 -19.05 1.30
C PRO A 556 54.89 -17.87 1.94
N VAL A 557 55.99 -17.44 1.34
CA VAL A 557 56.71 -16.20 1.65
C VAL A 557 56.66 -15.25 0.47
N SER A 558 56.43 -13.96 0.75
CA SER A 558 56.35 -12.93 -0.28
C SER A 558 57.73 -12.64 -0.88
N PHE A 559 57.88 -12.84 -2.19
CA PHE A 559 59.08 -12.46 -2.95
C PHE A 559 58.82 -11.22 -3.81
N LYS A 560 59.87 -10.51 -4.22
CA LYS A 560 59.71 -9.40 -5.19
C LYS A 560 59.45 -9.96 -6.59
N GLY A 561 58.17 -10.23 -6.86
CA GLY A 561 57.69 -10.73 -8.15
C GLY A 561 56.62 -11.82 -8.07
N GLY A 562 56.32 -12.36 -6.88
CA GLY A 562 55.34 -13.44 -6.71
C GLY A 562 55.37 -14.08 -5.32
N LEU A 563 54.75 -15.25 -5.20
CA LEU A 563 54.78 -16.10 -4.01
C LEU A 563 55.86 -17.18 -4.15
N LEU A 564 56.63 -17.42 -3.09
CA LEU A 564 57.65 -18.46 -3.01
C LEU A 564 57.26 -19.43 -1.89
N TYR A 565 57.37 -20.74 -2.14
CA TYR A 565 57.17 -21.79 -1.12
C TYR A 565 58.55 -22.39 -0.74
N PRO A 566 59.13 -22.06 0.43
CA PRO A 566 60.55 -22.28 0.67
C PRO A 566 60.87 -23.50 1.56
N PHE A 567 61.65 -24.43 0.99
CA PHE A 567 62.64 -25.29 1.68
C PHE A 567 62.09 -26.45 2.57
N PRO A 568 62.90 -27.50 2.83
CA PRO A 568 64.31 -27.73 2.45
C PRO A 568 64.53 -28.32 1.06
N ILE A 569 65.68 -28.02 0.44
CA ILE A 569 66.10 -28.63 -0.84
C ILE A 569 66.46 -30.10 -0.61
N ALA A 570 65.60 -31.02 -1.05
CA ALA A 570 65.89 -32.46 -1.08
C ALA A 570 66.81 -32.87 -2.26
N GLY A 571 66.90 -32.05 -3.30
CA GLY A 571 67.79 -32.23 -4.45
C GLY A 571 67.48 -31.25 -5.57
N THR A 572 68.40 -31.07 -6.52
CA THR A 572 68.20 -30.27 -7.73
C THR A 572 68.09 -31.18 -8.95
N ILE A 573 66.92 -31.22 -9.59
CA ILE A 573 66.75 -31.88 -10.90
C ILE A 573 66.92 -30.82 -11.98
N THR A 574 67.88 -31.06 -12.88
CA THR A 574 68.11 -30.27 -14.10
C THR A 574 67.13 -30.69 -15.19
N LEU A 575 66.29 -29.76 -15.63
CA LEU A 575 65.40 -29.95 -16.78
C LEU A 575 65.84 -29.04 -17.93
N ASN A 576 66.08 -29.61 -19.11
CA ASN A 576 66.41 -28.81 -20.30
C ASN A 576 65.12 -28.56 -21.09
N MET A 577 64.77 -27.29 -21.26
CA MET A 577 63.58 -26.89 -22.02
C MET A 577 63.80 -27.05 -23.51
N ASP A 578 62.75 -27.40 -24.25
CA ASP A 578 62.80 -27.52 -25.71
C ASP A 578 62.88 -26.15 -26.41
N GLY A 579 62.86 -26.17 -27.75
CA GLY A 579 62.87 -24.97 -28.60
C GLY A 579 61.61 -24.11 -28.52
N THR A 580 60.59 -24.52 -27.76
CA THR A 580 59.33 -23.78 -27.51
C THR A 580 59.22 -23.25 -26.08
N GLY A 581 60.14 -23.60 -25.18
CA GLY A 581 60.02 -23.27 -23.75
C GLY A 581 59.18 -24.28 -22.97
N SER A 582 59.04 -25.50 -23.49
CA SER A 582 58.24 -26.58 -22.89
C SER A 582 59.10 -27.80 -22.51
N ALA A 583 58.63 -28.58 -21.55
CA ALA A 583 59.21 -29.88 -21.20
C ALA A 583 58.20 -30.75 -20.43
N THR A 584 58.27 -32.06 -20.64
CA THR A 584 57.40 -33.04 -19.96
C THR A 584 58.24 -34.15 -19.34
N LEU A 585 57.97 -34.47 -18.07
CA LEU A 585 58.66 -35.51 -17.32
C LEU A 585 57.67 -36.59 -16.83
N PRO A 586 57.85 -37.87 -17.23
CA PRO A 586 57.16 -38.99 -16.62
C PRO A 586 57.86 -39.43 -15.32
N HIS A 587 57.07 -39.83 -14.32
CA HIS A 587 57.51 -40.18 -12.97
C HIS A 587 56.71 -41.37 -12.42
N THR A 588 57.24 -42.02 -11.38
CA THR A 588 56.54 -43.07 -10.61
C THR A 588 56.85 -42.92 -9.12
N ILE A 589 55.86 -43.12 -8.25
CA ILE A 589 56.06 -43.10 -6.79
C ILE A 589 56.37 -44.54 -6.31
N PRO A 590 57.54 -44.82 -5.70
CA PRO A 590 57.87 -46.16 -5.23
C PRO A 590 56.98 -46.64 -4.08
N ALA A 591 56.59 -47.91 -4.11
CA ALA A 591 55.86 -48.55 -3.02
C ALA A 591 56.71 -48.64 -1.74
N GLY A 592 56.06 -48.54 -0.57
CA GLY A 592 56.66 -48.85 0.74
C GLY A 592 57.60 -47.79 1.33
N GLN A 593 57.77 -46.63 0.70
CA GLN A 593 58.71 -45.57 1.12
C GLN A 593 58.07 -44.47 2.01
N GLY A 594 56.87 -44.69 2.55
CA GLY A 594 56.21 -43.72 3.44
C GLY A 594 55.60 -42.49 2.75
N PHE A 595 55.41 -42.52 1.43
CA PHE A 595 54.84 -41.41 0.66
C PHE A 595 53.31 -41.28 0.74
N ALA A 596 52.60 -42.32 1.19
CA ALA A 596 51.13 -42.32 1.24
C ALA A 596 50.59 -41.26 2.21
N GLY A 597 49.59 -40.48 1.79
CA GLY A 597 49.04 -39.37 2.58
C GLY A 597 49.97 -38.16 2.75
N LEU A 598 51.00 -38.00 1.89
CA LEU A 598 51.83 -36.79 1.85
C LEU A 598 51.35 -35.81 0.77
N ASP A 599 51.23 -34.54 1.16
CA ASP A 599 51.13 -33.42 0.22
C ASP A 599 52.54 -32.97 -0.20
N ILE A 600 52.91 -33.21 -1.46
CA ILE A 600 54.18 -32.70 -2.02
C ILE A 600 53.93 -31.43 -2.81
N ILE A 601 54.52 -30.32 -2.36
CA ILE A 601 54.51 -29.02 -3.04
C ILE A 601 55.70 -28.95 -3.98
N ALA A 602 55.50 -28.47 -5.20
CA ALA A 602 56.50 -28.44 -6.26
C ALA A 602 56.46 -27.13 -7.07
N GLN A 603 57.63 -26.56 -7.38
CA GLN A 603 57.78 -25.33 -8.19
C GLN A 603 59.08 -25.36 -9.01
N TRP A 604 59.03 -24.96 -10.28
CA TRP A 604 60.22 -24.86 -11.15
C TRP A 604 60.72 -23.42 -11.26
N TRP A 605 62.04 -23.24 -11.36
CA TRP A 605 62.70 -21.95 -11.55
C TRP A 605 63.74 -21.99 -12.68
N PHE A 606 63.84 -20.90 -13.44
CA PHE A 606 64.65 -20.77 -14.65
C PHE A 606 65.48 -19.49 -14.63
N ALA A 607 66.71 -19.54 -15.16
CA ALA A 607 67.55 -18.34 -15.31
C ALA A 607 67.07 -17.49 -16.50
N ASP A 608 66.42 -16.36 -16.22
CA ASP A 608 65.78 -15.51 -17.23
C ASP A 608 66.18 -14.05 -17.00
N ALA A 609 67.02 -13.51 -17.88
CA ALA A 609 67.60 -12.19 -17.74
C ALA A 609 66.61 -11.02 -17.90
N GLN A 610 65.34 -11.28 -18.30
CA GLN A 610 64.28 -10.27 -18.34
C GLN A 610 63.27 -10.43 -17.17
N ALA A 611 63.32 -11.55 -16.44
CA ALA A 611 62.55 -11.73 -15.22
C ALA A 611 63.09 -10.89 -14.06
N ILE A 612 62.24 -10.65 -13.05
CA ILE A 612 62.64 -9.89 -11.86
C ILE A 612 63.73 -10.67 -11.11
N HIS A 613 64.83 -9.98 -10.77
CA HIS A 613 66.05 -10.58 -10.20
C HIS A 613 66.78 -11.61 -11.10
N GLY A 614 66.44 -11.72 -12.38
CA GLY A 614 67.15 -12.59 -13.33
C GLY A 614 66.71 -14.06 -13.31
N ALA A 615 65.55 -14.36 -12.69
CA ALA A 615 64.96 -15.69 -12.71
C ALA A 615 63.43 -15.64 -12.75
N SER A 616 62.83 -16.51 -13.57
CA SER A 616 61.37 -16.75 -13.61
C SER A 616 61.04 -18.06 -12.89
N GLY A 617 59.83 -18.14 -12.34
CA GLY A 617 59.38 -19.26 -11.50
C GLY A 617 57.95 -19.66 -11.84
N SER A 618 57.63 -20.94 -11.79
CA SER A 618 56.30 -21.44 -12.14
C SER A 618 55.25 -21.17 -11.07
N ASN A 619 53.97 -21.37 -11.40
CA ASN A 619 52.96 -21.60 -10.36
C ASN A 619 53.39 -22.75 -9.43
N GLY A 620 52.92 -22.70 -8.18
CA GLY A 620 53.04 -23.81 -7.25
C GLY A 620 52.08 -24.94 -7.61
N LEU A 621 52.52 -26.19 -7.45
CA LEU A 621 51.72 -27.39 -7.70
C LEU A 621 51.80 -28.33 -6.49
N ARG A 622 50.69 -28.58 -5.80
CA ARG A 622 50.55 -29.63 -4.77
C ARG A 622 50.17 -30.95 -5.44
N LEU A 623 50.80 -32.04 -5.00
CA LEU A 623 50.52 -33.42 -5.35
C LEU A 623 49.96 -34.09 -4.08
N GLU A 624 48.67 -34.43 -4.09
CA GLU A 624 47.99 -35.07 -2.95
C GLU A 624 48.13 -36.59 -3.08
N ILE A 625 49.10 -37.20 -2.39
CA ILE A 625 49.41 -38.64 -2.56
C ILE A 625 48.40 -39.52 -1.78
N PRO A 626 47.74 -40.51 -2.41
CA PRO A 626 46.85 -41.47 -1.75
C PRO A 626 47.50 -42.33 -0.65
#